data_AF-A0A7S0WYH1-F1
#
_entry.id   AF-A0A7S0WYH1-F1
#
_cell.length_a   1.000
_cell.length_b   1.000
_cell.length_c   1.000
_cell.angle_alpha   90.00
_cell.angle_beta   90.00
_cell.angle_gamma   90.00
#
_symmetry.space_group_name_H-M   'P 1'
#
loop_
_entity.id
_entity.type
_entity.pdbx_description
1 polymer ?
#
loop_
_entity_poly.entity_id
_entity_poly.type
_entity_poly.pdbx_seq_one_letter_code
_entity_poly.pdbx_strand_id
1 'polypeptide(L)'
;RQGRTDVACSRWEGLLASERGKEEGRGSKVYPFVAMQYASFLRQVARDVGRARAVLEEALSLAPHIRQLWEAAIHFEETVSDPDAAARIMSLYDRAVVPTVEGQAKGLSEKDREEMSLRRVEFADQC
;
A
#
# COMPACT_ATOMS: atom_id res chain seq x y z
N ARG A 1 -10.24 -18.85 17.86
CA ARG A 1 -9.11 -18.22 17.14
C ARG A 1 -8.14 -17.67 18.19
N GLN A 2 -7.32 -18.51 18.81
CA GLN A 2 -6.50 -18.12 19.98
C GLN A 2 -5.02 -17.94 19.59
N GLY A 3 -4.44 -16.81 19.99
CA GLY A 3 -3.11 -16.75 20.61
C GLY A 3 -1.85 -16.95 19.77
N ARG A 4 -1.91 -17.00 18.43
CA ARG A 4 -0.70 -17.11 17.58
C ARG A 4 -0.58 -16.01 16.53
N THR A 5 -1.02 -14.80 16.88
CA THR A 5 -0.87 -13.64 15.99
C THR A 5 0.60 -13.31 15.76
N ASP A 6 1.44 -13.50 16.78
CA ASP A 6 2.89 -13.40 16.75
C ASP A 6 3.53 -14.39 15.77
N VAL A 7 3.16 -15.67 15.82
CA VAL A 7 3.67 -16.71 14.92
C VAL A 7 3.19 -16.48 13.48
N ALA A 8 1.97 -15.97 13.32
CA ALA A 8 1.47 -15.60 11.99
C ALA A 8 2.23 -14.39 11.44
N CYS A 9 2.48 -13.36 12.26
CA CYS A 9 3.31 -12.21 11.89
C CYS A 9 4.70 -12.66 11.45
N SER A 10 5.39 -13.49 12.24
CA SER A 10 6.75 -13.94 11.90
C SER A 10 6.80 -14.71 10.57
N ARG A 11 5.77 -15.50 10.25
CA ARG A 11 5.64 -16.16 8.94
C ARG A 11 5.46 -15.17 7.80
N TRP A 12 4.60 -14.16 7.98
CA TRP A 12 4.41 -13.10 6.99
C TRP A 12 5.69 -12.29 6.76
N GLU A 13 6.37 -11.91 7.84
CA GLU A 13 7.65 -11.19 7.79
C GLU A 13 8.73 -12.01 7.09
N GLY A 14 8.83 -13.31 7.40
CA GLY A 14 9.75 -14.21 6.71
C GLY A 14 9.47 -14.30 5.22
N LEU A 15 8.19 -14.37 4.82
CA LEU A 15 7.80 -14.36 3.41
C LEU A 15 8.16 -13.03 2.74
N LEU A 16 7.83 -11.89 3.35
CA LEU A 16 8.19 -10.56 2.85
C LEU A 16 9.70 -10.39 2.70
N ALA A 17 10.48 -10.83 3.69
CA ALA A 17 11.93 -10.77 3.64
C ALA A 17 12.49 -11.63 2.49
N SER A 18 11.94 -12.84 2.30
CA SER A 18 12.37 -13.72 1.22
C SER A 18 12.03 -13.15 -0.17
N GLU A 19 10.90 -12.49 -0.34
CA GLU A 19 10.49 -11.87 -1.60
C GLU A 19 11.27 -10.59 -1.89
N ARG A 20 11.61 -9.82 -0.85
CA ARG A 20 12.47 -8.65 -0.96
C ARG A 20 13.86 -9.01 -1.46
N GLY A 21 14.45 -10.08 -0.92
CA GLY A 21 15.81 -10.53 -1.24
C GLY A 21 16.00 -11.06 -2.66
N LYS A 22 14.92 -11.35 -3.39
CA LYS A 22 15.03 -11.96 -4.72
C LYS A 22 15.49 -10.99 -5.81
N GLU A 23 15.14 -9.70 -5.77
CA GLU A 23 15.65 -8.64 -6.70
C GLU A 23 15.45 -7.20 -6.13
N GLU A 24 15.84 -6.92 -4.88
CA GLU A 24 15.61 -5.60 -4.21
C GLU A 24 14.13 -5.15 -4.20
N GLY A 25 13.19 -6.11 -4.17
CA GLY A 25 11.74 -5.87 -4.15
C GLY A 25 11.14 -5.27 -5.43
N ARG A 26 11.94 -4.68 -6.32
CA ARG A 26 11.47 -4.00 -7.55
C ARG A 26 11.09 -4.97 -8.68
N GLY A 27 11.69 -6.16 -8.72
CA GLY A 27 11.42 -7.19 -9.72
C GLY A 27 10.41 -8.27 -9.31
N SER A 28 10.12 -8.42 -8.00
CA SER A 28 9.18 -9.45 -7.53
C SER A 28 7.73 -9.02 -7.78
N LYS A 29 7.06 -9.75 -8.68
CA LYS A 29 5.61 -9.61 -8.91
C LYS A 29 4.77 -10.05 -7.71
N VAL A 30 5.36 -10.78 -6.76
CA VAL A 30 4.68 -11.38 -5.62
C VAL A 30 4.79 -10.50 -4.38
N TYR A 31 5.89 -9.73 -4.24
CA TYR A 31 6.11 -8.86 -3.08
C TYR A 31 4.96 -7.88 -2.79
N PRO A 32 4.43 -7.09 -3.76
CA PRO A 32 3.32 -6.19 -3.52
C PRO A 32 2.08 -6.93 -3.03
N PHE A 33 1.81 -8.11 -3.58
CA PHE A 33 0.68 -8.94 -3.17
C PHE A 33 0.82 -9.42 -1.72
N VAL A 34 1.99 -9.91 -1.34
CA VAL A 34 2.25 -10.32 0.05
C VAL A 34 2.11 -9.14 1.01
N ALA A 35 2.60 -7.96 0.64
CA ALA A 35 2.48 -6.76 1.46
C ALA A 35 1.01 -6.36 1.69
N MET A 36 0.18 -6.35 0.64
CA MET A 36 -1.26 -6.06 0.75
C MET A 36 -1.97 -7.06 1.67
N GLN A 37 -1.69 -8.36 1.50
CA GLN A 37 -2.30 -9.41 2.31
C GLN A 37 -1.86 -9.33 3.77
N TYR A 38 -0.60 -9.02 4.02
CA TYR A 38 -0.10 -8.87 5.37
C TYR A 38 -0.66 -7.63 6.07
N ALA A 39 -0.75 -6.49 5.37
CA ALA A 39 -1.38 -5.29 5.90
C ALA A 39 -2.86 -5.53 6.27
N SER A 40 -3.58 -6.27 5.42
CA SER A 40 -4.96 -6.68 5.72
C SER A 40 -5.04 -7.57 6.97
N PHE A 41 -4.15 -8.57 7.08
CA PHE A 41 -4.04 -9.42 8.27
C PHE A 41 -3.73 -8.60 9.54
N LEU A 42 -2.79 -7.67 9.47
CA LEU A 42 -2.40 -6.81 10.58
C LEU A 42 -3.58 -5.98 11.07
N ARG A 43 -4.34 -5.36 10.16
CA ARG A 43 -5.53 -4.58 10.50
C ARG A 43 -6.66 -5.43 11.08
N GLN A 44 -6.99 -6.54 10.43
CA GLN A 44 -8.20 -7.31 10.74
C GLN A 44 -8.02 -8.27 11.91
N VAL A 45 -6.83 -8.88 12.02
CA VAL A 45 -6.55 -9.96 12.97
C VAL A 45 -5.66 -9.48 14.10
N ALA A 46 -4.52 -8.84 13.78
CA ALA A 46 -3.60 -8.33 14.81
C ALA A 46 -4.05 -7.00 15.44
N ARG A 47 -5.01 -6.31 14.81
CA ARG A 47 -5.50 -4.97 15.19
C ARG A 47 -4.38 -3.92 15.27
N ASP A 48 -3.34 -4.10 14.45
CA ASP A 48 -2.18 -3.22 14.39
C ASP A 48 -2.22 -2.37 13.11
N VAL A 49 -2.94 -1.25 13.21
CA VAL A 49 -3.12 -0.30 12.10
C VAL A 49 -1.81 0.39 11.75
N GLY A 50 -1.01 0.78 12.75
CA GLY A 50 0.25 1.48 12.54
C GLY A 50 1.24 0.64 11.73
N ARG A 51 1.35 -0.65 12.07
CA ARG A 51 2.21 -1.57 11.33
C ARG A 51 1.67 -1.90 9.94
N ALA A 52 0.35 -2.05 9.80
CA ALA A 52 -0.26 -2.28 8.49
C ALA A 52 0.05 -1.11 7.52
N ARG A 53 -0.05 0.13 8.01
CA ARG A 53 0.30 1.32 7.26
C ARG A 53 1.79 1.34 6.87
N ALA A 54 2.68 1.01 7.80
CA ALA A 54 4.12 0.94 7.52
C ALA A 54 4.46 -0.07 6.42
N VAL A 55 3.81 -1.23 6.42
CA VAL A 55 3.98 -2.26 5.38
C VAL A 55 3.53 -1.75 4.00
N LEU A 56 2.38 -1.07 3.94
CA LEU A 56 1.87 -0.50 2.69
C LEU A 56 2.76 0.63 2.17
N GLU A 57 3.22 1.53 3.04
CA GLU A 57 4.12 2.63 2.66
C GLU A 57 5.47 2.13 2.13
N GLU A 58 6.05 1.14 2.80
CA GLU A 58 7.27 0.51 2.32
C GLU A 58 7.06 -0.18 0.97
N ALA A 59 5.94 -0.88 0.80
CA ALA A 59 5.62 -1.50 -0.48
C ALA A 59 5.44 -0.47 -1.59
N LEU A 60 4.79 0.67 -1.31
CA LEU A 60 4.63 1.77 -2.27
C LEU A 60 5.98 2.39 -2.66
N SER A 61 6.93 2.45 -1.74
CA SER A 61 8.30 2.89 -2.05
C SER A 61 9.03 1.93 -3.00
N LEU A 62 8.85 0.62 -2.83
CA LEU A 62 9.53 -0.40 -3.63
C LEU A 62 8.85 -0.68 -4.98
N ALA A 63 7.52 -0.59 -5.03
CA ALA A 63 6.74 -0.92 -6.22
C ALA A 63 5.69 0.15 -6.57
N PRO A 64 6.09 1.43 -6.76
CA PRO A 64 5.15 2.53 -7.02
C PRO A 64 4.44 2.42 -8.38
N HIS A 65 4.90 1.54 -9.27
CA HIS A 65 4.28 1.26 -10.57
C HIS A 65 3.08 0.31 -10.49
N ILE A 66 2.79 -0.28 -9.32
CA ILE A 66 1.70 -1.24 -9.16
C ILE A 66 0.45 -0.52 -8.69
N ARG A 67 -0.51 -0.33 -9.59
CA ARG A 67 -1.79 0.34 -9.31
C ARG A 67 -2.55 -0.26 -8.14
N GLN A 68 -2.67 -1.58 -8.09
CA GLN A 68 -3.43 -2.30 -7.08
C GLN A 68 -2.90 -2.01 -5.67
N LEU A 69 -1.62 -1.67 -5.54
CA LEU A 69 -1.02 -1.32 -4.26
C LEU A 69 -1.47 0.05 -3.77
N TRP A 70 -1.60 1.03 -4.68
CA TRP A 70 -2.20 2.33 -4.36
C TRP A 70 -3.68 2.19 -3.98
N GLU A 71 -4.44 1.40 -4.75
CA GLU A 71 -5.85 1.12 -4.44
C GLU A 71 -6.00 0.44 -3.07
N ALA A 72 -5.13 -0.52 -2.75
CA ALA A 72 -5.12 -1.17 -1.44
C ALA A 72 -4.78 -0.21 -0.30
N ALA A 73 -3.86 0.74 -0.50
CA ALA A 73 -3.51 1.74 0.50
C ALA A 73 -4.64 2.76 0.73
N ILE A 74 -5.27 3.23 -0.34
CA ILE A 74 -6.43 4.12 -0.26
C ILE A 74 -7.59 3.41 0.47
N HIS A 75 -7.92 2.19 0.03
CA HIS A 75 -8.96 1.40 0.67
C HIS A 75 -8.63 1.08 2.14
N PHE A 76 -7.36 0.86 2.46
CA PHE A 76 -6.94 0.67 3.85
C PHE A 76 -7.33 1.89 4.69
N GLU A 77 -7.00 3.11 4.27
CA GLU A 77 -7.35 4.33 5.00
C GLU A 77 -8.86 4.57 5.07
N GLU A 78 -9.62 4.27 4.01
CA GLU A 78 -11.10 4.33 4.03
C GLU A 78 -11.70 3.42 5.11
N THR A 79 -11.07 2.28 5.38
CA THR A 79 -11.56 1.29 6.36
C THR A 79 -11.07 1.53 7.78
N VAL A 80 -10.10 2.43 7.97
CA VAL A 80 -9.58 2.79 9.29
C VAL A 80 -10.41 3.96 9.81
N SER A 81 -11.07 3.78 10.95
CA SER A 81 -11.79 4.87 11.62
C SER A 81 -10.77 5.79 12.31
N ASP A 82 -10.33 6.81 11.57
CA ASP A 82 -9.32 7.77 12.01
C ASP A 82 -9.67 9.16 11.42
N PRO A 83 -9.70 10.22 12.24
CA PRO A 83 -10.12 11.57 11.81
C PRO A 83 -9.23 12.15 10.71
N ASP A 84 -7.98 11.71 10.60
CA ASP A 84 -7.04 12.16 9.58
C ASP A 84 -7.09 11.31 8.30
N ALA A 85 -8.03 10.36 8.20
CA ALA A 85 -8.12 9.44 7.05
C ALA A 85 -8.30 10.18 5.73
N ALA A 86 -9.16 11.20 5.67
CA ALA A 86 -9.37 12.00 4.46
C ALA A 86 -8.08 12.68 3.99
N ALA A 87 -7.30 13.26 4.91
CA ALA A 87 -6.02 13.89 4.60
C ALA A 87 -4.99 12.88 4.09
N ARG A 88 -4.93 11.68 4.67
CA ARG A 88 -4.05 10.60 4.20
C ARG A 88 -4.45 10.05 2.84
N ILE A 89 -5.75 9.86 2.59
CA ILE A 89 -6.28 9.44 1.28
C ILE A 89 -5.91 10.47 0.21
N MET A 90 -6.12 11.77 0.49
CA MET A 90 -5.71 12.83 -0.42
C MET A 90 -4.21 12.82 -0.70
N SER A 91 -3.38 12.63 0.34
CA SER A 91 -1.93 12.51 0.18
C SER A 91 -1.53 11.30 -0.69
N LEU A 92 -2.22 10.16 -0.57
CA LEU A 92 -1.98 8.98 -1.41
C LEU A 92 -2.33 9.27 -2.87
N TYR A 93 -3.47 9.91 -3.13
CA TYR A 93 -3.84 10.32 -4.49
C TYR A 93 -2.83 11.32 -5.08
N ASP A 94 -2.44 12.35 -4.31
CA ASP A 94 -1.47 13.36 -4.73
C ASP A 94 -0.14 12.71 -5.15
N ARG A 95 0.33 11.71 -4.39
CA ARG A 95 1.55 10.97 -4.68
C ARG A 95 1.39 10.05 -5.90
N ALA A 96 0.23 9.40 -6.06
CA ALA A 96 -0.02 8.45 -7.14
C ALA A 96 -0.02 9.12 -8.53
N VAL A 97 -0.48 10.37 -8.62
CA VAL A 97 -0.60 11.12 -9.88
C VAL A 97 0.70 11.80 -10.33
N VAL A 98 1.75 11.80 -9.48
CA VAL A 98 3.05 12.39 -9.83
C VAL A 98 3.66 11.62 -11.01
N PRO A 99 3.99 12.30 -12.14
CA PRO A 99 4.68 11.67 -13.25
C PRO A 99 6.06 11.15 -12.83
N THR A 100 6.48 10.04 -13.42
CA THR A 100 7.85 9.54 -13.20
C THR A 100 8.86 10.51 -13.81
N VAL A 101 9.76 11.04 -12.99
CA VAL A 101 10.90 11.85 -13.42
C VAL A 101 12.12 10.96 -13.65
N GLU A 102 12.98 11.30 -14.61
CA GLU A 102 14.26 10.62 -14.81
C GLU A 102 15.07 10.56 -13.51
N GLY A 103 15.59 9.37 -13.18
CA GLY A 103 16.34 9.12 -11.94
C GLY A 103 15.48 8.64 -10.74
N GLN A 104 14.15 8.61 -10.86
CA GLN A 104 13.26 8.08 -9.83
C GLN A 104 12.79 6.65 -10.14
N ALA A 105 12.26 5.96 -9.12
CA ALA A 105 11.57 4.69 -9.32
C ALA A 105 10.36 4.91 -10.25
N LYS A 106 10.17 3.97 -11.19
CA LYS A 106 9.05 4.03 -12.13
C LYS A 106 7.73 4.05 -11.35
N GLY A 107 6.97 5.14 -11.50
CA GLY A 107 5.64 5.30 -10.96
C GLY A 107 4.57 4.67 -11.86
N LEU A 108 3.32 5.03 -11.61
CA LEU A 108 2.16 4.53 -12.37
C LEU A 108 2.23 4.91 -13.86
N SER A 109 1.60 4.08 -14.69
CA SER A 109 1.39 4.40 -16.11
C SER A 109 0.56 5.68 -16.26
N GLU A 110 0.69 6.38 -17.38
CA GLU A 110 -0.09 7.60 -17.63
C GLU A 110 -1.59 7.37 -17.48
N LYS A 111 -2.11 6.31 -18.12
CA LYS A 111 -3.49 5.88 -17.97
C LYS A 111 -3.90 5.68 -16.50
N ASP A 112 -3.09 4.97 -15.72
CA ASP A 112 -3.41 4.74 -14.30
C ASP A 112 -3.36 6.04 -13.48
N ARG A 113 -2.46 6.98 -13.81
CA ARG A 113 -2.41 8.29 -13.16
C ARG A 113 -3.65 9.13 -13.48
N GLU A 114 -4.13 9.10 -14.72
CA GLU A 114 -5.37 9.78 -15.11
C GLU A 114 -6.58 9.20 -14.33
N GLU A 115 -6.69 7.88 -14.27
CA GLU A 115 -7.77 7.23 -13.51
C GLU A 115 -7.68 7.53 -12.00
N MET A 116 -6.47 7.58 -11.43
CA MET A 116 -6.27 8.02 -10.04
C MET A 116 -6.63 9.50 -9.85
N SER A 117 -6.33 10.36 -10.83
CA SER A 117 -6.69 11.77 -10.80
C SER A 117 -8.19 11.99 -10.82
N LEU A 118 -8.95 11.20 -11.58
CA LEU A 118 -10.41 11.26 -11.60
C LEU A 118 -10.99 10.89 -10.22
N ARG A 119 -10.55 9.75 -9.67
CA ARG A 119 -11.00 9.30 -8.34
C ARG A 119 -10.65 10.26 -7.22
N ARG A 120 -9.51 10.94 -7.33
CA ARG A 120 -9.10 12.00 -6.39
C ARG A 120 -10.11 13.16 -6.37
N VAL A 121 -10.57 13.61 -7.53
CA VAL A 121 -11.58 14.68 -7.64
C VAL A 121 -12.92 14.19 -7.08
N GLU A 122 -13.35 12.99 -7.45
CA GLU A 122 -14.57 12.38 -6.92
C GLU A 122 -14.56 12.26 -5.39
N PHE A 123 -13.42 11.90 -4.80
CA PHE A 123 -13.25 11.82 -3.36
C PHE A 123 -13.29 13.21 -2.69
N ALA A 124 -12.64 14.20 -3.31
CA ALA A 124 -12.64 15.58 -2.81
C ALA A 124 -14.03 16.21 -2.82
N ASP A 125 -14.88 15.88 -3.80
CA ASP A 125 -16.27 16.35 -3.88
C ASP A 125 -17.18 15.72 -2.81
N GLN A 126 -16.79 14.58 -2.23
CA GLN A 126 -17.56 13.86 -1.22
C GLN A 126 -17.21 14.24 0.23
N CYS A 127 -16.11 14.97 0.43
CA CYS A 127 -15.60 15.39 1.75
C CYS A 127 -16.00 16.83 2.08
#